data_AF-A0A2M7NGD9-F1
#
_entry.id   AF-A0A2M7NGD9-F1
#
_cell.length_a   1.000
_cell.length_b   1.000
_cell.length_c   1.000
_cell.angle_alpha   90.00
_cell.angle_beta   90.00
_cell.angle_gamma   90.00
#
_symmetry.space_group_name_H-M   'P 1'
#
loop_
_entity.id
_entity.type
_entity.pdbx_description
1 polymer ?
#
loop_
_entity_poly.entity_id
_entity_poly.type
_entity_poly.pdbx_seq_one_letter_code
_entity_poly.pdbx_strand_id
1 'polypeptide(L)'
;MSLAVLLHAIGTIPLFASRAFLPAFLTSLLFRFPNIFPFTEVDAPSAELFITKTPVIIVLGILAVLEILADKNTDIKALWLQAEPFLKPIIYSIMLLGVVDNDSEAIIQGIYQAGMGDYVMIFFTAGAVYGLTILRASIQEWLLEIDGDGDLFLNFIFSSIEDTFVFFGFLWLLASGITAIIFFGIVVGVLYLWQKKIKANEEKQKITCSACQHKNPPFALECSNCHNPQNEIYKIGFLGQKKEEQISNDTKGRKKHTLSLLTQERCGYCAAKTNKKVCPTCRKEHILSSSENRKAYVTFVQKRYALWLPLSVALGFIPILGIAIAVLGANLYVFAPLKRQIPTVKAVGVQILTKLLIFCVIFFGSIAGFILAPLYCSIRFFMWRTAFVKHWR
;
A
#
# COMPACT_ATOMS: atom_id res chain seq x y z
N MET A 1 -12.94 -35.79 2.93
CA MET A 1 -11.63 -35.40 2.42
C MET A 1 -10.57 -36.24 3.13
N SER A 2 -9.51 -36.69 2.44
CA SER A 2 -8.33 -37.20 3.15
C SER A 2 -7.72 -36.07 3.99
N LEU A 3 -7.04 -36.42 5.09
CA LEU A 3 -6.31 -35.46 5.93
C LEU A 3 -5.40 -34.54 5.09
N ALA A 4 -4.83 -35.08 4.01
CA ALA A 4 -3.99 -34.34 3.08
C ALA A 4 -4.74 -33.23 2.32
N VAL A 5 -5.94 -33.50 1.79
CA VAL A 5 -6.74 -32.45 1.11
C VAL A 5 -7.20 -31.40 2.12
N LEU A 6 -7.50 -31.80 3.37
CA LEU A 6 -7.87 -30.85 4.43
C LEU A 6 -6.69 -29.94 4.79
N LEU A 7 -5.51 -30.51 4.98
CA LEU A 7 -4.28 -29.74 5.25
C LEU A 7 -3.89 -28.85 4.08
N HIS A 8 -4.10 -29.29 2.83
CA HIS A 8 -3.90 -28.48 1.64
C HIS A 8 -4.91 -27.32 1.57
N ALA A 9 -6.20 -27.59 1.78
CA ALA A 9 -7.25 -26.57 1.79
C ALA A 9 -6.96 -25.50 2.84
N ILE A 10 -6.64 -25.90 4.08
CA ILE A 10 -6.34 -24.96 5.16
C ILE A 10 -5.01 -24.24 4.90
N GLY A 11 -3.99 -24.95 4.42
CA GLY A 11 -2.67 -24.39 4.12
C GLY A 11 -2.70 -23.32 3.02
N THR A 12 -3.56 -23.46 2.04
CA THR A 12 -3.67 -22.52 0.92
C THR A 12 -4.43 -21.24 1.27
N ILE A 13 -5.21 -21.21 2.36
CA ILE A 13 -5.93 -20.02 2.86
C ILE A 13 -5.06 -18.74 2.86
N PRO A 14 -3.89 -18.70 3.55
CA PRO A 14 -3.04 -17.51 3.58
C PRO A 14 -2.50 -17.10 2.21
N LEU A 15 -2.26 -18.05 1.31
CA LEU A 15 -1.78 -17.75 -0.04
C LEU A 15 -2.88 -17.06 -0.86
N PHE A 16 -4.10 -17.60 -0.83
CA PHE A 16 -5.26 -17.04 -1.52
C PHE A 16 -5.72 -15.70 -0.92
N ALA A 17 -5.50 -15.48 0.37
CA ALA A 17 -5.71 -14.18 1.00
C ALA A 17 -4.70 -13.13 0.49
N SER A 18 -3.45 -13.53 0.20
CA SER A 18 -2.41 -12.65 -0.36
C SER A 18 -2.64 -12.37 -1.85
N ARG A 19 -2.79 -13.42 -2.67
CA ARG A 19 -2.98 -13.36 -4.13
C ARG A 19 -4.07 -14.33 -4.55
N ALA A 20 -4.94 -13.93 -5.47
CA ALA A 20 -5.99 -14.80 -5.98
C ALA A 20 -5.48 -15.78 -7.04
N PHE A 21 -4.76 -15.27 -8.05
CA PHE A 21 -4.50 -16.01 -9.28
C PHE A 21 -3.13 -16.69 -9.27
N LEU A 22 -2.14 -16.10 -8.62
CA LEU A 22 -0.81 -16.71 -8.49
C LEU A 22 -0.85 -18.09 -7.80
N PRO A 23 -1.47 -18.29 -6.62
CA PRO A 23 -1.52 -19.62 -6.01
C PRO A 23 -2.43 -20.58 -6.80
N ALA A 24 -3.49 -20.09 -7.45
CA ALA A 24 -4.33 -20.90 -8.34
C ALA A 24 -3.53 -21.45 -9.54
N PHE A 25 -2.71 -20.61 -10.16
CA PHE A 25 -1.81 -20.99 -11.24
C PHE A 25 -0.75 -22.01 -10.79
N LEU A 26 -0.09 -21.76 -9.65
CA LEU A 26 0.90 -22.68 -9.08
C LEU A 26 0.29 -24.05 -8.74
N THR A 27 -0.91 -24.06 -8.15
CA THR A 27 -1.66 -25.29 -7.86
C THR A 27 -1.98 -26.06 -9.15
N SER A 28 -2.41 -25.36 -10.20
CA SER A 28 -2.72 -25.97 -11.49
C SER A 28 -1.49 -26.57 -12.18
N LEU A 29 -0.34 -25.88 -12.08
CA LEU A 29 0.94 -26.39 -12.57
C LEU A 29 1.42 -27.62 -11.79
N LEU A 30 1.27 -27.60 -10.46
CA LEU A 30 1.64 -28.73 -9.61
C LEU A 30 0.90 -30.00 -10.01
N PHE A 31 -0.42 -29.93 -10.19
CA PHE A 31 -1.22 -31.09 -10.60
C PHE A 31 -0.94 -31.54 -12.04
N ARG A 32 -0.56 -30.62 -12.94
CA ARG A 32 -0.25 -30.98 -14.34
C ARG A 32 1.17 -31.53 -14.50
N PHE A 33 2.13 -31.01 -13.76
CA PHE A 33 3.56 -31.31 -13.88
C PHE A 33 4.23 -31.49 -12.50
N PRO A 34 3.87 -32.53 -11.74
CA PRO A 34 4.39 -32.72 -10.38
C PRO A 34 5.92 -32.85 -10.34
N ASN A 35 6.53 -33.43 -11.38
CA ASN A 35 7.98 -33.63 -11.48
C ASN A 35 8.82 -32.33 -11.52
N ILE A 36 8.20 -31.18 -11.77
CA ILE A 36 8.89 -29.88 -11.80
C ILE A 36 9.05 -29.31 -10.37
N PHE A 37 8.22 -29.74 -9.42
CA PHE A 37 8.22 -29.19 -8.06
C PHE A 37 9.10 -30.02 -7.13
N PRO A 38 9.95 -29.36 -6.32
CA PRO A 38 10.73 -30.05 -5.31
C PRO A 38 9.81 -30.52 -4.17
N PHE A 39 10.17 -31.63 -3.52
CA PHE A 39 9.49 -32.18 -2.34
C PHE A 39 8.10 -32.79 -2.59
N THR A 40 7.73 -33.07 -3.84
CA THR A 40 6.44 -33.69 -4.17
C THR A 40 6.63 -35.08 -4.79
N GLU A 41 6.45 -36.12 -3.97
CA GLU A 41 6.09 -37.48 -4.43
C GLU A 41 4.57 -37.56 -4.62
N VAL A 42 4.02 -36.64 -5.41
CA VAL A 42 2.58 -36.58 -5.67
C VAL A 42 2.34 -37.15 -7.05
N ASP A 43 1.66 -38.29 -7.13
CA ASP A 43 1.25 -38.87 -8.39
C ASP A 43 0.33 -37.90 -9.15
N ALA A 44 0.55 -37.77 -10.46
CA ALA A 44 -0.35 -36.99 -11.30
C ALA A 44 -1.77 -37.58 -11.17
N PRO A 45 -2.80 -36.74 -11.00
CA PRO A 45 -4.16 -37.21 -10.83
C PRO A 45 -4.58 -38.07 -12.02
N SER A 46 -5.27 -39.18 -11.74
CA SER A 46 -5.66 -40.20 -12.74
C SER A 46 -6.68 -39.70 -13.77
N ALA A 47 -7.40 -38.61 -13.45
CA ALA A 47 -8.36 -37.95 -14.32
C ALA A 47 -7.94 -36.50 -14.63
N GLU A 48 -8.22 -36.02 -15.85
CA GLU A 48 -8.00 -34.61 -16.21
C GLU A 48 -8.92 -33.68 -15.38
N LEU A 49 -8.39 -33.15 -14.28
CA LEU A 49 -9.04 -32.13 -13.47
C LEU A 49 -9.29 -30.88 -14.33
N PHE A 50 -10.39 -30.16 -14.08
CA PHE A 50 -10.68 -28.87 -14.72
C PHE A 50 -9.48 -27.91 -14.63
N ILE A 51 -8.83 -27.86 -13.46
CA ILE A 51 -7.67 -27.00 -13.18
C ILE A 51 -6.41 -27.40 -13.97
N THR A 52 -6.32 -28.63 -14.47
CA THR A 52 -5.16 -29.11 -15.25
C THR A 52 -5.28 -28.86 -16.76
N LYS A 53 -6.43 -28.34 -17.22
CA LYS A 53 -6.66 -28.05 -18.64
C LYS A 53 -5.76 -26.92 -19.12
N THR A 54 -5.06 -27.12 -20.24
CA THR A 54 -4.19 -26.11 -20.88
C THR A 54 -4.81 -24.71 -21.00
N PRO A 55 -6.06 -24.52 -21.48
CA PRO A 55 -6.65 -23.18 -21.55
C PRO A 55 -6.82 -22.53 -20.16
N VAL A 56 -7.14 -23.31 -19.13
CA VAL A 56 -7.30 -22.82 -17.75
C VAL A 56 -5.95 -22.36 -17.19
N ILE A 57 -4.90 -23.16 -17.39
CA ILE A 57 -3.53 -22.82 -16.96
C ILE A 57 -3.04 -21.52 -17.62
N ILE A 58 -3.27 -21.36 -18.93
CA ILE A 58 -2.88 -20.13 -19.66
C ILE A 58 -3.61 -18.92 -19.11
N VAL A 59 -4.93 -19.02 -18.92
CA VAL A 59 -5.74 -17.92 -18.37
C VAL A 59 -5.30 -17.56 -16.95
N LEU A 60 -5.09 -18.55 -16.08
CA LEU A 60 -4.59 -18.32 -14.72
C LEU A 60 -3.20 -17.68 -14.72
N GLY A 61 -2.31 -18.09 -15.64
CA GLY A 61 -0.99 -17.49 -15.79
C GLY A 61 -1.04 -16.02 -16.21
N ILE A 62 -1.86 -15.68 -17.19
CA ILE A 62 -2.08 -14.29 -17.61
C ILE A 62 -2.66 -13.46 -16.46
N LEU A 63 -3.68 -13.99 -15.77
CA LEU A 63 -4.32 -13.31 -14.65
C LEU A 63 -3.36 -13.13 -13.46
N ALA A 64 -2.47 -14.09 -13.18
CA ALA A 64 -1.45 -13.97 -12.15
C ALA A 64 -0.43 -12.86 -12.48
N VAL A 65 0.01 -12.75 -13.74
CA VAL A 65 0.89 -11.66 -14.18
C VAL A 65 0.18 -10.31 -14.08
N LEU A 66 -1.06 -10.22 -14.54
CA LEU A 66 -1.86 -9.01 -14.44
C LEU A 66 -2.11 -8.60 -12.99
N GLU A 67 -2.36 -9.56 -12.09
CA GLU A 67 -2.51 -9.31 -10.65
C GLU A 67 -1.23 -8.69 -10.06
N ILE A 68 -0.05 -9.25 -10.37
CA ILE A 68 1.24 -8.71 -9.90
C ILE A 68 1.48 -7.29 -10.43
N LEU A 69 1.15 -7.04 -11.71
CA LEU A 69 1.32 -5.72 -12.33
C LEU A 69 0.33 -4.69 -11.79
N ALA A 70 -0.92 -5.11 -11.54
CA ALA A 70 -1.98 -4.30 -10.97
C ALA A 70 -1.60 -3.82 -9.57
N ASP A 71 -1.06 -4.71 -8.73
CA ASP A 71 -0.73 -4.39 -7.33
C ASP A 71 0.50 -3.48 -7.19
N LYS A 72 1.36 -3.45 -8.22
CA LYS A 72 2.48 -2.49 -8.32
C LYS A 72 2.03 -1.10 -8.73
N ASN A 73 0.78 -0.93 -9.16
CA ASN A 73 0.21 0.37 -9.52
C ASN A 73 -0.80 0.83 -8.45
N THR A 74 -0.47 1.88 -7.71
CA THR A 74 -1.30 2.39 -6.59
C THR A 74 -2.73 2.74 -6.99
N ASP A 75 -2.95 3.22 -8.21
CA ASP A 75 -4.30 3.61 -8.68
C ASP A 75 -5.18 2.39 -8.95
N ILE A 76 -4.60 1.36 -9.58
CA ILE A 76 -5.30 0.10 -9.84
C ILE A 76 -5.52 -0.62 -8.51
N LYS A 77 -4.51 -0.61 -7.64
CA LYS A 77 -4.60 -1.20 -6.30
C LYS A 77 -5.73 -0.61 -5.46
N ALA A 78 -5.92 0.72 -5.48
CA ALA A 78 -7.01 1.37 -4.74
C ALA A 78 -8.41 0.89 -5.19
N LEU A 79 -8.60 0.64 -6.48
CA LEU A 79 -9.82 0.04 -7.02
C LEU A 79 -9.91 -1.44 -6.70
N TRP A 80 -8.79 -2.15 -6.82
CA TRP A 80 -8.70 -3.60 -6.62
C TRP A 80 -8.97 -4.00 -5.16
N LEU A 81 -8.51 -3.21 -4.19
CA LEU A 81 -8.74 -3.41 -2.75
C LEU A 81 -10.21 -3.53 -2.37
N GLN A 82 -11.11 -2.88 -3.12
CA GLN A 82 -12.56 -2.96 -2.87
C GLN A 82 -13.16 -4.28 -3.37
N ALA A 83 -12.61 -4.84 -4.45
CA ALA A 83 -13.08 -6.07 -5.08
C ALA A 83 -12.45 -7.33 -4.47
N GLU A 84 -11.22 -7.22 -3.97
CA GLU A 84 -10.43 -8.33 -3.44
C GLU A 84 -11.16 -9.20 -2.39
N PRO A 85 -11.83 -8.63 -1.36
CA PRO A 85 -12.51 -9.42 -0.34
C PRO A 85 -13.54 -10.38 -0.94
N PHE A 86 -14.16 -10.04 -2.07
CA PHE A 86 -15.16 -10.90 -2.71
C PHE A 86 -14.54 -11.83 -3.75
N LEU A 87 -13.58 -11.33 -4.52
CA LEU A 87 -12.99 -12.08 -5.63
C LEU A 87 -12.12 -13.26 -5.14
N LYS A 88 -11.30 -13.05 -4.11
CA LYS A 88 -10.36 -14.07 -3.60
C LYS A 88 -11.07 -15.32 -3.06
N PRO A 89 -12.10 -15.22 -2.20
CA PRO A 89 -12.86 -16.39 -1.73
C PRO A 89 -13.58 -17.14 -2.84
N ILE A 90 -14.10 -16.44 -3.85
CA ILE A 90 -14.77 -17.07 -5.00
C ILE A 90 -13.77 -17.92 -5.78
N ILE A 91 -12.61 -17.35 -6.13
CA ILE A 91 -11.57 -18.07 -6.87
C ILE A 91 -11.06 -19.25 -6.06
N TYR A 92 -10.83 -19.06 -4.77
CA TYR A 92 -10.44 -20.13 -3.86
C TYR A 92 -11.49 -21.26 -3.83
N SER A 93 -12.77 -20.92 -3.77
CA SER A 93 -13.86 -21.92 -3.78
C SER A 93 -13.92 -22.69 -5.10
N ILE A 94 -13.76 -22.00 -6.23
CA ILE A 94 -13.69 -22.64 -7.57
C ILE A 94 -12.50 -23.60 -7.65
N MET A 95 -11.34 -23.19 -7.13
CA MET A 95 -10.15 -24.04 -7.10
C MET A 95 -10.37 -25.28 -6.22
N LEU A 96 -11.00 -25.12 -5.06
CA LEU A 96 -11.26 -26.23 -4.14
C LEU A 96 -12.31 -27.20 -4.71
N LEU A 97 -13.37 -26.68 -5.32
CA LEU A 97 -14.36 -27.50 -6.05
C LEU A 97 -13.72 -28.29 -7.19
N GLY A 98 -12.84 -27.63 -7.98
CA GLY A 98 -12.13 -28.27 -9.08
C GLY A 98 -11.14 -29.37 -8.67
N VAL A 99 -10.76 -29.43 -7.38
CA VAL A 99 -9.97 -30.51 -6.78
C VAL A 99 -10.86 -31.61 -6.21
N VAL A 100 -12.01 -31.26 -5.62
CA VAL A 100 -12.92 -32.22 -4.95
C VAL A 100 -13.72 -33.07 -5.95
N ASP A 101 -14.03 -32.55 -7.15
CA ASP A 101 -14.97 -33.19 -8.10
C ASP A 101 -14.52 -34.57 -8.64
N ASN A 102 -13.22 -34.92 -8.58
CA ASN A 102 -12.70 -36.13 -9.24
C ASN A 102 -12.22 -37.26 -8.30
N ASP A 103 -12.12 -37.06 -6.99
CA ASP A 103 -11.70 -38.09 -6.01
C ASP A 103 -12.88 -38.72 -5.23
N SER A 104 -14.11 -38.45 -5.65
CA SER A 104 -15.30 -38.53 -4.80
C SER A 104 -16.11 -39.83 -4.90
N GLU A 105 -15.53 -41.00 -5.13
CA GLU A 105 -16.25 -42.27 -4.87
C GLU A 105 -15.85 -42.92 -3.53
N ALA A 106 -14.56 -42.94 -3.19
CA ALA A 106 -14.08 -43.51 -1.91
C ALA A 106 -14.24 -42.54 -0.71
N ILE A 107 -14.34 -41.23 -0.98
CA ILE A 107 -14.39 -40.18 0.04
C ILE A 107 -15.82 -39.95 0.58
N ILE A 108 -16.85 -40.25 -0.22
CA ILE A 108 -18.27 -40.06 0.14
C ILE A 108 -18.65 -40.90 1.37
N GLN A 109 -18.09 -42.10 1.53
CA GLN A 109 -18.47 -42.99 2.64
C GLN A 109 -17.85 -42.59 4.00
N GLY A 110 -16.69 -41.93 4.02
CA GLY A 110 -16.00 -41.56 5.26
C GLY A 110 -16.51 -40.27 5.94
N ILE A 111 -17.09 -39.34 5.17
CA ILE A 111 -17.51 -38.01 5.69
C ILE A 111 -18.93 -38.03 6.26
N TYR A 112 -19.80 -38.93 5.79
CA TYR A 112 -21.15 -39.07 6.34
C TYR A 112 -21.16 -39.39 7.85
N GLN A 113 -20.06 -39.92 8.41
CA GLN A 113 -19.90 -40.17 9.84
C GLN A 113 -19.53 -38.93 10.68
N ALA A 114 -19.05 -37.83 10.07
CA ALA A 114 -18.64 -36.61 10.80
C ALA A 114 -19.63 -35.43 10.69
N GLY A 115 -20.71 -35.58 9.91
CA GLY A 115 -21.85 -34.64 9.89
C GLY A 115 -21.63 -33.28 9.21
N MET A 116 -20.44 -32.99 8.68
CA MET A 116 -20.15 -31.76 7.94
C MET A 116 -19.83 -32.11 6.48
N GLY A 117 -20.76 -31.81 5.56
CA GLY A 117 -20.57 -32.06 4.13
C GLY A 117 -19.47 -31.17 3.50
N ASP A 118 -18.91 -31.60 2.36
CA ASP A 118 -17.80 -30.92 1.68
C ASP A 118 -18.07 -29.43 1.39
N TYR A 119 -19.31 -29.07 1.07
CA TYR A 119 -19.73 -27.68 0.86
C TYR A 119 -19.63 -26.80 2.11
N VAL A 120 -19.85 -27.37 3.31
CA VAL A 120 -19.73 -26.62 4.58
C VAL A 120 -18.27 -26.27 4.84
N MET A 121 -17.35 -27.18 4.53
CA MET A 121 -15.92 -26.95 4.66
C MET A 121 -15.41 -25.91 3.66
N ILE A 122 -15.84 -25.98 2.40
CA ILE A 122 -15.52 -24.96 1.38
C ILE A 122 -16.01 -23.58 1.84
N PHE A 123 -17.23 -23.51 2.40
CA PHE A 123 -17.77 -22.26 2.92
C PHE A 123 -16.94 -21.73 4.10
N PHE A 124 -16.54 -22.60 5.02
CA PHE A 124 -15.72 -22.21 6.17
C PHE A 124 -14.34 -21.71 5.75
N THR A 125 -13.65 -22.43 4.87
CA THR A 125 -12.32 -22.05 4.40
C THR A 125 -12.35 -20.80 3.51
N ALA A 126 -13.39 -20.63 2.67
CA ALA A 126 -13.63 -19.39 1.93
C ALA A 126 -13.92 -18.21 2.87
N GLY A 127 -14.68 -18.43 3.94
CA GLY A 127 -14.89 -17.43 5.01
C GLY A 127 -13.59 -17.03 5.71
N ALA A 128 -12.68 -17.97 5.92
CA ALA A 128 -11.35 -17.68 6.46
C ALA A 128 -10.50 -16.85 5.48
N VAL A 129 -10.53 -17.16 4.17
CA VAL A 129 -9.89 -16.35 3.12
C VAL A 129 -10.47 -14.93 3.11
N TYR A 130 -11.79 -14.78 3.22
CA TYR A 130 -12.46 -13.48 3.30
C TYR A 130 -11.96 -12.67 4.50
N GLY A 131 -11.96 -13.26 5.70
CA GLY A 131 -11.52 -12.59 6.93
C GLY A 131 -10.06 -12.12 6.87
N LEU A 132 -9.16 -12.96 6.37
CA LEU A 132 -7.75 -12.58 6.20
C LEU A 132 -7.57 -11.53 5.10
N THR A 133 -8.37 -11.58 4.04
CA THR A 133 -8.32 -10.59 2.96
C THR A 133 -8.76 -9.21 3.46
N ILE A 134 -9.81 -9.11 4.28
CA ILE A 134 -10.21 -7.84 4.90
C ILE A 134 -9.09 -7.28 5.79
N LEU A 135 -8.49 -8.13 6.61
CA LEU A 135 -7.45 -7.67 7.53
C LEU A 135 -6.21 -7.19 6.75
N ARG A 136 -5.83 -7.92 5.69
CA ARG A 136 -4.80 -7.48 4.73
C ARG A 136 -5.17 -6.16 4.07
N ALA A 137 -6.40 -6.04 3.57
CA ALA A 137 -6.88 -4.83 2.91
C ALA A 137 -6.77 -3.62 3.84
N SER A 138 -7.10 -3.76 5.13
CA SER A 138 -6.94 -2.69 6.11
C SER A 138 -5.48 -2.24 6.34
N ILE A 139 -4.52 -3.18 6.27
CA ILE A 139 -3.09 -2.86 6.33
C ILE A 139 -2.66 -2.14 5.05
N GLN A 140 -3.12 -2.60 3.89
CA GLN A 140 -2.78 -2.01 2.60
C GLN A 140 -3.42 -0.64 2.38
N GLU A 141 -4.66 -0.43 2.81
CA GLU A 141 -5.29 0.89 2.86
C GLU A 141 -4.48 1.84 3.71
N TRP A 142 -4.01 1.41 4.89
CA TRP A 142 -3.15 2.22 5.73
C TRP A 142 -1.78 2.51 5.10
N LEU A 143 -1.20 1.54 4.37
CA LEU A 143 0.01 1.77 3.58
C LEU A 143 -0.25 2.76 2.44
N LEU A 144 -1.40 2.71 1.79
CA LEU A 144 -1.83 3.72 0.81
C LEU A 144 -2.18 5.06 1.47
N GLU A 145 -2.56 5.12 2.74
CA GLU A 145 -2.68 6.40 3.44
C GLU A 145 -1.30 7.03 3.72
N ILE A 146 -0.26 6.21 3.87
CA ILE A 146 1.12 6.66 4.13
C ILE A 146 1.85 6.98 2.82
N ASP A 147 1.67 6.13 1.80
CA ASP A 147 2.33 6.15 0.49
C ASP A 147 1.31 5.95 -0.64
N GLY A 148 0.22 6.73 -0.63
CA GLY A 148 -0.88 6.61 -1.59
C GLY A 148 -0.47 6.80 -3.04
N ASP A 149 0.70 7.37 -3.25
CA ASP A 149 1.23 7.64 -4.57
C ASP A 149 2.45 6.80 -4.98
N GLY A 150 2.85 5.81 -4.16
CA GLY A 150 3.87 4.80 -4.48
C GLY A 150 5.31 5.31 -4.57
N ASP A 151 5.59 6.48 -4.03
CA ASP A 151 6.87 7.19 -4.17
C ASP A 151 7.92 6.76 -3.14
N LEU A 152 7.47 6.27 -1.99
CA LEU A 152 8.32 5.62 -0.98
C LEU A 152 8.67 4.18 -1.36
N PHE A 153 8.10 3.67 -2.46
CA PHE A 153 8.15 2.27 -2.85
C PHE A 153 7.65 1.32 -1.75
N LEU A 154 6.91 1.80 -0.74
CA LEU A 154 6.42 0.95 0.35
C LEU A 154 5.43 -0.07 -0.21
N ASN A 155 4.56 0.37 -1.12
CA ASN A 155 3.65 -0.53 -1.82
C ASN A 155 4.39 -1.54 -2.69
N PHE A 156 5.48 -1.12 -3.36
CA PHE A 156 6.30 -2.02 -4.16
C PHE A 156 7.01 -3.06 -3.30
N ILE A 157 7.63 -2.64 -2.19
CA ILE A 157 8.33 -3.53 -1.24
C ILE A 157 7.33 -4.50 -0.62
N PHE A 158 6.21 -4.01 -0.13
CA PHE A 158 5.18 -4.84 0.50
C PHE A 158 4.57 -5.83 -0.50
N SER A 159 4.21 -5.37 -1.70
CA SER A 159 3.74 -6.25 -2.79
C SER A 159 4.79 -7.27 -3.19
N SER A 160 6.08 -6.91 -3.18
CA SER A 160 7.15 -7.86 -3.53
C SER A 160 7.35 -8.91 -2.42
N ILE A 161 7.25 -8.51 -1.15
CA ILE A 161 7.23 -9.44 -0.02
C ILE A 161 6.05 -10.39 -0.13
N GLU A 162 4.87 -9.91 -0.53
CA GLU A 162 3.69 -10.74 -0.76
C GLU A 162 3.89 -11.72 -1.93
N ASP A 163 4.47 -11.28 -3.05
CA ASP A 163 4.78 -12.14 -4.20
C ASP A 163 5.77 -13.24 -3.81
N THR A 164 6.86 -12.87 -3.12
CA THR A 164 7.84 -13.78 -2.54
C THR A 164 7.15 -14.73 -1.56
N PHE A 165 6.30 -14.22 -0.67
CA PHE A 165 5.56 -15.04 0.28
C PHE A 165 4.63 -16.04 -0.41
N VAL A 166 3.92 -15.67 -1.47
CA VAL A 166 3.06 -16.63 -2.17
C VAL A 166 3.88 -17.71 -2.86
N PHE A 167 4.97 -17.33 -3.53
CA PHE A 167 5.82 -18.28 -4.24
C PHE A 167 6.54 -19.24 -3.28
N PHE A 168 7.26 -18.71 -2.28
CA PHE A 168 7.97 -19.53 -1.30
C PHE A 168 7.01 -20.21 -0.32
N GLY A 169 5.91 -19.55 0.05
CA GLY A 169 4.87 -20.11 0.90
C GLY A 169 4.17 -21.28 0.23
N PHE A 170 3.96 -21.24 -1.09
CA PHE A 170 3.46 -22.39 -1.85
C PHE A 170 4.43 -23.58 -1.76
N LEU A 171 5.73 -23.36 -2.00
CA LEU A 171 6.74 -24.42 -1.84
C LEU A 171 6.84 -24.92 -0.40
N TRP A 172 6.73 -24.02 0.58
CA TRP A 172 6.76 -24.37 2.00
C TRP A 172 5.52 -25.14 2.44
N LEU A 173 4.35 -24.88 1.86
CA LEU A 173 3.14 -25.67 2.10
C LEU A 173 3.32 -27.13 1.70
N LEU A 174 4.06 -27.39 0.62
CA LEU A 174 4.40 -28.74 0.18
C LEU A 174 5.26 -29.46 1.24
N ALA A 175 6.10 -28.73 1.96
CA ALA A 175 6.95 -29.29 3.02
C ALA A 175 6.26 -29.39 4.39
N SER A 176 5.51 -28.36 4.82
CA SER A 176 4.77 -28.34 6.09
C SER A 176 3.64 -27.30 6.09
N GLY A 177 2.42 -27.75 5.75
CA GLY A 177 1.22 -26.92 5.66
C GLY A 177 0.88 -26.14 6.94
N ILE A 178 1.02 -26.78 8.11
CA ILE A 178 0.67 -26.19 9.42
C ILE A 178 1.64 -25.06 9.78
N THR A 179 2.94 -25.22 9.51
CA THR A 179 3.96 -24.22 9.83
C THR A 179 3.73 -22.92 9.05
N ALA A 180 3.29 -22.99 7.80
CA ALA A 180 3.01 -21.81 6.97
C ALA A 180 1.87 -20.95 7.54
N ILE A 181 0.79 -21.60 8.03
CA ILE A 181 -0.36 -20.90 8.61
C ILE A 181 0.05 -20.16 9.88
N ILE A 182 0.80 -20.83 10.77
CA ILE A 182 1.28 -20.23 12.02
C ILE A 182 2.16 -19.02 11.73
N PHE A 183 3.12 -19.16 10.80
CA PHE A 183 4.00 -18.07 10.40
C PHE A 183 3.23 -16.88 9.85
N PHE A 184 2.26 -17.11 8.96
CA PHE A 184 1.43 -16.04 8.39
C PHE A 184 0.61 -15.32 9.45
N GLY A 185 -0.05 -16.07 10.33
CA GLY A 185 -0.84 -15.50 11.44
C GLY A 185 0.00 -14.59 12.34
N ILE A 186 1.25 -14.97 12.61
CA ILE A 186 2.19 -14.14 13.40
C ILE A 186 2.53 -12.85 12.66
N VAL A 187 2.97 -12.91 11.40
CA VAL A 187 3.40 -11.72 10.63
C VAL A 187 2.26 -10.71 10.52
N VAL A 188 1.09 -11.19 10.13
CA VAL A 188 -0.11 -10.37 9.96
C VAL A 188 -0.59 -9.81 11.30
N GLY A 189 -0.56 -10.62 12.36
CA GLY A 189 -0.89 -10.18 13.72
C GLY A 189 0.03 -9.07 14.24
N VAL A 190 1.35 -9.19 14.02
CA VAL A 190 2.33 -8.16 14.41
C VAL A 190 2.07 -6.84 13.68
N LEU A 191 1.83 -6.89 12.36
CA LEU A 191 1.54 -5.69 11.58
C LEU A 191 0.24 -5.00 12.05
N TYR A 192 -0.80 -5.78 12.31
CA TYR A 192 -2.08 -5.25 12.82
C TYR A 192 -1.91 -4.59 14.20
N LEU A 193 -1.20 -5.24 15.13
CA LEU A 193 -0.93 -4.67 16.45
C LEU A 193 -0.09 -3.39 16.36
N TRP A 194 0.87 -3.35 15.44
CA TRP A 194 1.69 -2.17 15.22
C TRP A 194 0.87 -0.99 14.68
N GLN A 195 0.00 -1.24 13.69
CA GLN A 195 -0.94 -0.24 13.17
C GLN A 195 -1.85 0.30 14.28
N LYS A 196 -2.41 -0.58 15.11
CA LYS A 196 -3.27 -0.21 16.25
C LYS A 196 -2.51 0.63 17.28
N LYS A 197 -1.25 0.27 17.57
CA LYS A 197 -0.39 1.02 18.49
C LYS A 197 -0.08 2.44 17.98
N ILE A 198 0.16 2.61 16.68
CA ILE A 198 0.40 3.93 16.08
C ILE A 198 -0.85 4.81 16.21
N LYS A 199 -2.04 4.30 15.83
CA LYS A 199 -3.31 5.03 15.96
C LYS A 199 -3.61 5.41 17.42
N ALA A 200 -3.39 4.49 18.36
CA ALA A 200 -3.56 4.77 19.79
C ALA A 200 -2.58 5.84 20.31
N ASN A 201 -1.35 5.85 19.82
CA ASN A 201 -0.37 6.87 20.18
C ASN A 201 -0.74 8.26 19.63
N GLU A 202 -1.28 8.36 18.42
CA GLU A 202 -1.80 9.64 17.88
C GLU A 202 -2.95 10.20 18.73
N GLU A 203 -3.87 9.34 19.17
CA GLU A 203 -4.99 9.74 20.04
C GLU A 203 -4.52 10.21 21.42
N LYS A 204 -3.52 9.53 22.01
CA LYS A 204 -2.91 9.92 23.30
C LYS A 204 -2.20 11.27 23.26
N GLN A 205 -1.70 11.68 22.09
CA GLN A 205 -1.00 12.96 21.92
C GLN A 205 -1.93 14.16 21.79
N LYS A 206 -3.24 13.98 21.70
CA LYS A 206 -4.21 15.08 21.59
C LYS A 206 -4.29 15.88 22.89
N ILE A 207 -4.36 17.20 22.75
CA ILE A 207 -4.49 18.15 23.84
C ILE A 207 -5.90 18.74 23.89
N THR A 208 -6.42 18.98 25.09
CA THR A 208 -7.74 19.56 25.31
C THR A 208 -7.72 21.05 25.08
N CYS A 209 -8.72 21.57 24.37
CA CYS A 209 -8.88 23.02 24.21
C CYS A 209 -9.30 23.66 25.55
N SER A 210 -8.64 24.74 25.94
CA SER A 210 -8.96 25.50 27.15
C SER A 210 -10.37 26.10 27.17
N ALA A 211 -10.95 26.39 26.00
CA ALA A 211 -12.27 27.03 25.90
C ALA A 211 -13.44 26.04 25.81
N CYS A 212 -13.30 24.95 25.06
CA CYS A 212 -14.42 24.01 24.80
C CYS A 212 -14.13 22.55 25.19
N GLN A 213 -12.98 22.26 25.81
CA GLN A 213 -12.53 20.93 26.21
C GLN A 213 -12.42 19.88 25.08
N HIS A 214 -12.61 20.29 23.82
CA HIS A 214 -12.45 19.40 22.68
C HIS A 214 -10.99 18.98 22.49
N LYS A 215 -10.75 17.69 22.21
CA LYS A 215 -9.42 17.12 21.99
C LYS A 215 -8.94 17.45 20.57
N ASN A 216 -7.93 18.30 20.46
CA ASN A 216 -7.33 18.66 19.18
C ASN A 216 -5.92 18.07 19.05
N PRO A 217 -5.43 17.90 17.81
CA PRO A 217 -4.03 17.56 17.60
C PRO A 217 -3.10 18.63 18.20
N PRO A 218 -1.94 18.25 18.77
CA PRO A 218 -1.05 19.15 19.51
C PRO A 218 -0.32 20.19 18.64
N PHE A 219 -0.44 20.07 17.32
CA PHE A 219 0.16 20.94 16.33
C PHE A 219 -0.90 21.84 15.65
N ALA A 220 -2.15 21.82 16.09
CA ALA A 220 -3.21 22.69 15.62
C ALA A 220 -2.98 24.14 16.07
N LEU A 221 -3.22 25.11 15.18
CA LEU A 221 -3.18 26.54 15.54
C LEU A 221 -4.46 26.98 16.24
N GLU A 222 -5.58 26.36 15.87
CA GLU A 222 -6.91 26.70 16.37
C GLU A 222 -7.70 25.43 16.70
N CYS A 223 -8.63 25.54 17.63
CA CYS A 223 -9.56 24.46 17.91
C CYS A 223 -10.45 24.16 16.70
N SER A 224 -10.64 22.87 16.41
CA SER A 224 -11.54 22.42 15.36
C SER A 224 -13.02 22.78 15.60
N ASN A 225 -13.44 22.86 16.86
CA ASN A 225 -14.83 23.10 17.26
C ASN A 225 -15.13 24.58 17.55
N CYS A 226 -14.41 25.21 18.50
CA CYS A 226 -14.68 26.59 18.90
C CYS A 226 -13.80 27.64 18.20
N HIS A 227 -12.86 27.22 17.35
CA HIS A 227 -11.91 28.09 16.64
C HIS A 227 -11.02 28.98 17.52
N ASN A 228 -11.03 28.78 18.84
CA ASN A 228 -10.15 29.50 19.75
C ASN A 228 -8.68 29.12 19.46
N PRO A 229 -7.75 30.09 19.40
CA PRO A 229 -6.33 29.79 19.23
C PRO A 229 -5.81 28.90 20.37
N GLN A 230 -4.93 27.97 20.02
CA GLN A 230 -4.26 27.10 20.98
C GLN A 230 -3.08 27.83 21.61
N ASN A 231 -2.93 27.74 22.94
CA ASN A 231 -1.82 28.36 23.66
C ASN A 231 -0.51 27.59 23.49
N GLU A 232 -0.60 26.26 23.42
CA GLU A 232 0.56 25.37 23.26
C GLU A 232 0.54 24.73 21.88
N ILE A 233 1.47 25.15 21.03
CA ILE A 233 1.59 24.62 19.66
C ILE A 233 2.94 23.93 19.54
N TYR A 234 2.91 22.63 19.24
CA TYR A 234 4.12 21.81 19.08
C TYR A 234 4.49 21.65 17.61
N LYS A 235 5.79 21.48 17.35
CA LYS A 235 6.27 21.14 16.00
C LYS A 235 5.84 19.73 15.62
N ILE A 236 5.52 19.57 14.34
CA ILE A 236 5.19 18.28 13.76
C ILE A 236 6.46 17.58 13.25
N GLY A 237 6.65 16.33 13.63
CA GLY A 237 7.71 15.47 13.11
C GLY A 237 7.42 14.99 11.70
N PHE A 238 8.41 14.41 11.03
CA PHE A 238 8.26 13.91 9.65
C PHE A 238 7.15 12.86 9.51
N LEU A 239 6.97 12.03 10.53
CA LEU A 239 5.95 10.98 10.63
C LEU A 239 4.66 11.46 11.33
N GLY A 240 4.43 12.76 11.44
CA GLY A 240 3.22 13.30 12.06
C GLY A 240 3.18 13.26 13.60
N GLN A 241 4.29 12.87 14.25
CA GLN A 241 4.42 12.80 15.70
C GLN A 241 4.66 14.18 16.33
N LYS A 242 4.19 14.38 17.57
CA LYS A 242 4.53 15.56 18.39
C LYS A 242 6.04 15.59 18.67
N LYS A 243 6.71 16.70 18.34
CA LYS A 243 8.03 17.04 18.88
C LYS A 243 7.88 17.84 20.17
N GLU A 244 8.81 17.68 21.11
CA GLU A 244 8.79 18.44 22.38
C GLU A 244 9.00 19.94 22.18
N GLU A 245 9.65 20.32 21.07
CA GLU A 245 9.89 21.71 20.73
C GLU A 245 8.59 22.47 20.40
N GLN A 246 8.31 23.52 21.16
CA GLN A 246 7.19 24.44 20.93
C GLN A 246 7.54 25.47 19.86
N ILE A 247 6.51 26.03 19.23
CA ILE A 247 6.64 27.03 18.18
C ILE A 247 6.62 28.41 18.82
N SER A 248 7.53 29.30 18.41
CA SER A 248 7.50 30.69 18.86
C SER A 248 6.17 31.35 18.45
N ASN A 249 5.61 32.16 19.34
CA ASN A 249 4.33 32.85 19.09
C ASN A 249 4.40 33.94 18.01
N ASP A 250 5.55 34.10 17.36
CA ASP A 250 5.75 35.06 16.28
C ASP A 250 4.92 34.72 15.04
N THR A 251 4.41 35.76 14.38
CA THR A 251 3.66 35.65 13.12
C THR A 251 4.43 34.88 12.04
N LYS A 252 5.76 35.03 11.98
CA LYS A 252 6.63 34.32 11.03
C LYS A 252 6.76 32.83 11.37
N GLY A 253 6.83 32.49 12.67
CA GLY A 253 6.87 31.12 13.17
C GLY A 253 5.59 30.37 12.84
N ARG A 254 4.43 30.99 13.14
CA ARG A 254 3.10 30.45 12.81
C ARG A 254 2.91 30.23 11.32
N LYS A 255 3.25 31.21 10.47
CA LYS A 255 3.18 31.05 9.00
C LYS A 255 4.03 29.89 8.50
N LYS A 256 5.27 29.75 8.98
CA LYS A 256 6.16 28.62 8.60
C LYS A 256 5.57 27.27 9.03
N HIS A 257 4.96 27.21 10.21
CA HIS A 257 4.29 26.01 10.71
C HIS A 257 3.07 25.64 9.86
N THR A 258 2.24 26.61 9.50
CA THR A 258 1.11 26.40 8.58
C THR A 258 1.57 25.74 7.28
N LEU A 259 2.64 26.24 6.66
CA LEU A 259 3.20 25.63 5.44
C LEU A 259 3.73 24.22 5.70
N SER A 260 4.30 23.96 6.88
CA SER A 260 4.75 22.62 7.29
C SER A 260 3.58 21.64 7.45
N LEU A 261 2.46 22.07 8.03
CA LEU A 261 1.23 21.25 8.14
C LEU A 261 0.69 20.87 6.77
N LEU A 262 0.68 21.81 5.83
CA LEU A 262 0.26 21.56 4.44
C LEU A 262 1.14 20.50 3.75
N THR A 263 2.44 20.42 4.06
CA THR A 263 3.31 19.37 3.49
C THR A 263 2.95 17.95 3.94
N GLN A 264 2.15 17.81 4.99
CA GLN A 264 1.72 16.53 5.56
C GLN A 264 0.21 16.27 5.39
N GLU A 265 -0.42 16.90 4.38
CA GLU A 265 -1.88 16.78 4.14
C GLU A 265 -2.72 17.19 5.35
N ARG A 266 -2.25 18.12 6.17
CA ARG A 266 -3.01 18.60 7.32
C ARG A 266 -3.55 19.99 7.05
N CYS A 267 -4.77 20.24 7.54
CA CYS A 267 -5.38 21.56 7.53
C CYS A 267 -4.46 22.57 8.23
N GLY A 268 -4.21 23.73 7.61
CA GLY A 268 -3.36 24.73 8.23
C GLY A 268 -3.93 25.42 9.48
N TYR A 269 -5.20 25.15 9.85
CA TYR A 269 -5.86 25.68 11.05
C TYR A 269 -5.96 24.62 12.17
N CYS A 270 -6.80 23.60 11.96
CA CYS A 270 -7.09 22.57 12.97
C CYS A 270 -6.17 21.35 12.90
N ALA A 271 -5.31 21.28 11.87
CA ALA A 271 -4.37 20.21 11.60
C ALA A 271 -4.93 18.78 11.47
N ALA A 272 -6.24 18.66 11.27
CA ALA A 272 -6.86 17.43 10.79
C ALA A 272 -6.31 17.05 9.40
N LYS A 273 -6.16 15.75 9.11
CA LYS A 273 -5.77 15.29 7.77
C LYS A 273 -6.86 15.63 6.76
N THR A 274 -6.54 16.41 5.73
CA THR A 274 -7.43 16.77 4.62
C THR A 274 -6.63 17.37 3.47
N ASN A 275 -7.02 17.03 2.25
CA ASN A 275 -6.59 17.67 0.99
C ASN A 275 -7.78 18.31 0.24
N LYS A 276 -8.98 18.33 0.87
CA LYS A 276 -10.20 18.92 0.30
C LYS A 276 -10.18 20.45 0.39
N LYS A 277 -10.89 21.11 -0.55
CA LYS A 277 -11.06 22.58 -0.58
C LYS A 277 -11.72 23.14 0.69
N VAL A 278 -12.54 22.34 1.37
CA VAL A 278 -13.14 22.67 2.66
C VAL A 278 -12.76 21.56 3.65
N CYS A 279 -12.25 21.94 4.81
CA CYS A 279 -11.88 20.97 5.83
C CYS A 279 -13.13 20.29 6.41
N PRO A 280 -13.24 18.95 6.42
CA PRO A 280 -14.41 18.27 6.98
C PRO A 280 -14.56 18.49 8.49
N THR A 281 -13.46 18.71 9.21
CA THR A 281 -13.46 18.86 10.67
C THR A 281 -13.77 20.29 11.12
N CYS A 282 -13.05 21.30 10.59
CA CYS A 282 -13.24 22.69 11.02
C CYS A 282 -14.10 23.52 10.06
N ARG A 283 -14.54 22.96 8.93
CA ARG A 283 -15.37 23.61 7.89
C ARG A 283 -14.81 24.90 7.29
N LYS A 284 -13.58 25.29 7.61
CA LYS A 284 -12.89 26.42 6.99
C LYS A 284 -12.42 26.06 5.59
N GLU A 285 -12.42 27.07 4.72
CA GLU A 285 -11.80 26.97 3.40
C GLU A 285 -10.30 26.70 3.52
N HIS A 286 -9.79 25.94 2.55
CA HIS A 286 -8.39 25.59 2.51
C HIS A 286 -7.52 26.83 2.26
N ILE A 287 -6.41 26.95 2.97
CA ILE A 287 -5.52 28.13 2.92
C ILE A 287 -5.00 28.39 1.50
N LEU A 288 -4.88 27.34 0.68
CA LEU A 288 -4.44 27.40 -0.71
C LEU A 288 -5.50 27.93 -1.70
N SER A 289 -6.73 28.24 -1.25
CA SER A 289 -7.70 28.95 -2.08
C SER A 289 -7.23 30.38 -2.40
N SER A 290 -6.48 31.02 -1.49
CA SER A 290 -5.90 32.35 -1.71
C SER A 290 -4.65 32.30 -2.59
N SER A 291 -4.61 33.18 -3.60
CA SER A 291 -3.51 33.26 -4.56
C SER A 291 -2.16 33.63 -3.91
N GLU A 292 -2.18 34.46 -2.86
CA GLU A 292 -0.99 34.84 -2.10
C GLU A 292 -0.40 33.64 -1.36
N ASN A 293 -1.26 32.90 -0.65
CA ASN A 293 -0.86 31.71 0.10
C ASN A 293 -0.35 30.59 -0.81
N ARG A 294 -0.94 30.42 -2.01
CA ARG A 294 -0.41 29.49 -3.03
C ARG A 294 1.01 29.86 -3.44
N LYS A 295 1.26 31.13 -3.75
CA LYS A 295 2.60 31.61 -4.14
C LYS A 295 3.58 31.36 -3.00
N ALA A 296 3.22 31.72 -1.76
CA ALA A 296 4.05 31.48 -0.58
C ALA A 296 4.39 29.99 -0.39
N TYR A 297 3.41 29.10 -0.58
CA TYR A 297 3.62 27.65 -0.50
C TYR A 297 4.54 27.12 -1.61
N VAL A 298 4.34 27.54 -2.86
CA VAL A 298 5.21 27.16 -3.98
C VAL A 298 6.64 27.66 -3.76
N THR A 299 6.83 28.90 -3.30
CA THR A 299 8.16 29.43 -2.97
C THR A 299 8.81 28.65 -1.83
N PHE A 300 8.03 28.23 -0.83
CA PHE A 300 8.52 27.40 0.27
C PHE A 300 9.04 26.03 -0.23
N VAL A 301 8.33 25.36 -1.14
CA VAL A 301 8.79 24.10 -1.74
C VAL A 301 9.96 24.35 -2.71
N GLN A 302 9.94 25.44 -3.47
CA GLN A 302 11.01 25.80 -4.41
C GLN A 302 12.35 26.03 -3.69
N LYS A 303 12.35 26.58 -2.47
CA LYS A 303 13.57 26.69 -1.66
C LYS A 303 14.15 25.31 -1.30
N ARG A 304 13.30 24.33 -1.03
CA ARG A 304 13.75 22.93 -0.79
C ARG A 304 14.33 22.32 -2.05
N TYR A 305 13.68 22.53 -3.19
CA TYR A 305 14.19 22.11 -4.49
C TYR A 305 15.56 22.72 -4.81
N ALA A 306 15.74 24.03 -4.59
CA ALA A 306 17.01 24.72 -4.83
C ALA A 306 18.16 24.17 -3.98
N LEU A 307 17.88 23.72 -2.75
CA LEU A 307 18.86 23.04 -1.89
C LEU A 307 19.11 21.59 -2.34
N TRP A 308 18.09 20.89 -2.84
CA TRP A 308 18.19 19.48 -3.25
C TRP A 308 18.90 19.30 -4.59
N LEU A 309 18.75 20.24 -5.52
CA LEU A 309 19.34 20.16 -6.86
C LEU A 309 20.86 19.94 -6.85
N PRO A 310 21.70 20.74 -6.13
CA PRO A 310 23.14 20.49 -6.08
C PRO A 310 23.48 19.16 -5.41
N LEU A 311 22.70 18.75 -4.40
CA LEU A 311 22.88 17.44 -3.75
C LEU A 311 22.60 16.29 -4.73
N SER A 312 21.60 16.42 -5.60
CA SER A 312 21.29 15.42 -6.62
C SER A 312 22.39 15.27 -7.67
N VAL A 313 23.10 16.37 -8.01
CA VAL A 313 24.28 16.34 -8.87
C VAL A 313 25.41 15.57 -8.18
N ALA A 314 25.70 15.90 -6.92
CA ALA A 314 26.74 15.25 -6.13
C ALA A 314 26.48 13.74 -5.96
N LEU A 315 25.23 13.37 -5.68
CA LEU A 315 24.81 11.96 -5.58
C LEU A 315 24.89 11.24 -6.93
N GLY A 316 24.67 11.93 -8.05
CA GLY A 316 24.74 11.33 -9.38
C GLY A 316 26.14 10.84 -9.79
N PHE A 317 27.20 11.20 -9.06
CA PHE A 317 28.55 10.64 -9.23
C PHE A 317 28.70 9.23 -8.65
N ILE A 318 27.77 8.78 -7.79
CA ILE A 318 27.76 7.41 -7.25
C ILE A 318 26.80 6.59 -8.12
N PRO A 319 27.31 5.69 -8.99
CA PRO A 319 26.46 4.92 -9.89
C PRO A 319 25.43 4.09 -9.13
N ILE A 320 24.21 4.01 -9.66
CA ILE A 320 23.07 3.23 -9.14
C ILE A 320 22.59 3.70 -7.76
N LEU A 321 23.41 3.57 -6.72
CA LEU A 321 23.07 3.89 -5.33
C LEU A 321 22.81 5.39 -5.14
N GLY A 322 23.65 6.25 -5.70
CA GLY A 322 23.48 7.69 -5.61
C GLY A 322 22.24 8.19 -6.34
N ILE A 323 21.96 7.63 -7.51
CA ILE A 323 20.72 7.91 -8.26
C ILE A 323 19.50 7.47 -7.44
N ALA A 324 19.52 6.27 -6.86
CA ALA A 324 18.43 5.76 -6.02
C ALA A 324 18.16 6.70 -4.82
N ILE A 325 19.21 7.10 -4.09
CA ILE A 325 19.10 8.04 -2.95
C ILE A 325 18.59 9.40 -3.42
N ALA A 326 19.09 9.92 -4.54
CA ALA A 326 18.69 11.21 -5.10
C ALA A 326 17.20 11.22 -5.47
N VAL A 327 16.72 10.17 -6.12
CA VAL A 327 15.32 10.00 -6.51
C VAL A 327 14.42 9.83 -5.28
N LEU A 328 14.77 8.92 -4.36
CA LEU A 328 14.00 8.68 -3.13
C LEU A 328 13.91 9.93 -2.26
N GLY A 329 15.04 10.61 -2.06
CA GLY A 329 15.09 11.84 -1.28
C GLY A 329 14.33 12.99 -1.94
N ALA A 330 14.42 13.15 -3.26
CA ALA A 330 13.64 14.15 -4.00
C ALA A 330 12.13 13.90 -3.86
N ASN A 331 11.70 12.64 -3.98
CA ASN A 331 10.33 12.22 -3.81
C ASN A 331 9.79 12.64 -2.45
N LEU A 332 10.53 12.34 -1.38
CA LEU A 332 10.11 12.62 -0.02
C LEU A 332 10.16 14.10 0.35
N TYR A 333 11.24 14.77 -0.03
CA TYR A 333 11.54 16.10 0.48
C TYR A 333 10.94 17.22 -0.37
N VAL A 334 10.90 17.02 -1.69
CA VAL A 334 10.55 18.04 -2.68
C VAL A 334 9.19 17.79 -3.33
N PHE A 335 8.90 16.56 -3.79
CA PHE A 335 7.69 16.30 -4.58
C PHE A 335 6.47 15.99 -3.73
N ALA A 336 6.62 15.21 -2.65
CA ALA A 336 5.53 14.84 -1.75
C ALA A 336 4.69 16.06 -1.29
N PRO A 337 5.27 17.22 -0.90
CA PRO A 337 4.48 18.39 -0.51
C PRO A 337 3.51 18.93 -1.57
N LEU A 338 3.88 18.90 -2.85
CA LEU A 338 3.02 19.41 -3.94
C LEU A 338 2.00 18.35 -4.36
N LYS A 339 2.43 17.09 -4.40
CA LYS A 339 1.65 15.94 -4.85
C LYS A 339 0.46 15.65 -3.95
N ARG A 340 0.70 15.59 -2.64
CA ARG A 340 -0.27 15.41 -1.55
C ARG A 340 -1.48 16.36 -1.58
N GLN A 341 -1.33 17.51 -2.26
CA GLN A 341 -2.36 18.53 -2.38
C GLN A 341 -3.20 18.41 -3.66
N ILE A 342 -3.01 17.35 -4.45
CA ILE A 342 -3.71 17.09 -5.72
C ILE A 342 -4.40 15.72 -5.63
N PRO A 343 -5.68 15.59 -6.01
CA PRO A 343 -6.35 14.29 -6.01
C PRO A 343 -5.76 13.37 -7.08
N THR A 344 -5.60 12.09 -6.74
CA THR A 344 -4.91 11.05 -7.52
C THR A 344 -5.44 10.92 -8.95
N VAL A 345 -6.77 11.01 -9.13
CA VAL A 345 -7.44 10.91 -10.45
C VAL A 345 -6.99 12.02 -11.43
N LYS A 346 -6.63 13.21 -10.92
CA LYS A 346 -6.16 14.32 -11.76
C LYS A 346 -4.66 14.27 -12.03
N ALA A 347 -3.94 13.36 -11.37
CA ALA A 347 -2.49 13.21 -11.47
C ALA A 347 -2.04 12.06 -12.39
N VAL A 348 -2.98 11.27 -12.94
CA VAL A 348 -2.69 10.08 -13.77
C VAL A 348 -1.69 10.38 -14.89
N GLY A 349 -1.90 11.47 -15.64
CA GLY A 349 -0.98 11.85 -16.74
C GLY A 349 0.44 12.19 -16.26
N VAL A 350 0.56 12.83 -15.10
CA VAL A 350 1.87 13.17 -14.49
C VAL A 350 2.55 11.89 -13.98
N GLN A 351 1.79 10.95 -13.42
CA GLN A 351 2.30 9.69 -12.88
C GLN A 351 2.80 8.76 -14.00
N ILE A 352 2.07 8.61 -15.11
CA ILE A 352 2.51 7.81 -16.27
C ILE A 352 3.82 8.35 -16.83
N LEU A 353 3.89 9.66 -17.07
CA LEU A 353 5.11 10.26 -17.61
C LEU A 353 6.28 10.14 -16.62
N THR A 354 6.03 10.23 -15.31
CA THR A 354 7.04 10.01 -14.28
C THR A 354 7.59 8.59 -14.30
N LYS A 355 6.75 7.56 -14.47
CA LYS A 355 7.18 6.16 -14.57
C LYS A 355 8.07 5.93 -15.80
N LEU A 356 7.71 6.52 -16.94
CA LEU A 356 8.53 6.49 -18.15
C LEU A 356 9.89 7.19 -17.93
N LEU A 357 9.90 8.32 -17.21
CA LEU A 357 11.13 9.05 -16.88
C LEU A 357 12.03 8.25 -15.93
N ILE A 358 11.46 7.56 -14.92
CA ILE A 358 12.21 6.66 -14.04
C ILE A 358 12.83 5.52 -14.85
N PHE A 359 12.08 4.91 -15.77
CA PHE A 359 12.59 3.86 -16.64
C PHE A 359 13.80 4.35 -17.46
N CYS A 360 13.70 5.53 -18.09
CA CYS A 360 14.83 6.13 -18.79
C CYS A 360 16.03 6.40 -17.86
N VAL A 361 15.80 6.88 -16.64
CA VAL A 361 16.87 7.13 -15.66
C VAL A 361 17.56 5.85 -15.22
N ILE A 362 16.82 4.76 -15.01
CA ILE A 362 17.43 3.48 -14.62
C ILE A 362 18.23 2.91 -15.79
N PHE A 363 17.68 2.97 -17.01
CA PHE A 363 18.33 2.39 -18.20
C PHE A 363 19.58 3.15 -18.63
N PHE A 364 19.53 4.50 -18.65
CA PHE A 364 20.65 5.35 -19.08
C PHE A 364 21.53 5.86 -17.91
N GLY A 365 21.08 5.71 -16.67
CA GLY A 365 21.75 6.25 -15.48
C GLY A 365 23.12 5.67 -15.19
N SER A 366 23.40 4.45 -15.66
CA SER A 366 24.71 3.80 -15.52
C SER A 366 25.84 4.54 -16.25
N ILE A 367 25.53 5.36 -17.26
CA ILE A 367 26.51 6.08 -18.08
C ILE A 367 26.60 7.57 -17.71
N ALA A 368 25.46 8.20 -17.36
CA ALA A 368 25.39 9.65 -17.16
C ALA A 368 24.55 10.07 -15.94
N GLY A 369 24.71 9.37 -14.81
CA GLY A 369 23.95 9.61 -13.57
C GLY A 369 23.96 11.06 -13.07
N PHE A 370 25.10 11.75 -13.15
CA PHE A 370 25.26 13.15 -12.72
C PHE A 370 24.45 14.16 -13.55
N ILE A 371 24.06 13.79 -14.78
CA ILE A 371 23.19 14.61 -15.65
C ILE A 371 21.74 14.16 -15.50
N LEU A 372 21.48 12.84 -15.54
CA LEU A 372 20.12 12.31 -15.52
C LEU A 372 19.41 12.57 -14.18
N ALA A 373 20.10 12.47 -13.04
CA ALA A 373 19.49 12.70 -11.72
C ALA A 373 18.95 14.13 -11.53
N PRO A 374 19.73 15.22 -11.76
CA PRO A 374 19.22 16.58 -11.67
C PRO A 374 18.19 16.90 -12.77
N LEU A 375 18.35 16.34 -13.97
CA LEU A 375 17.39 16.51 -15.06
C LEU A 375 16.03 15.90 -14.69
N TYR A 376 16.04 14.67 -14.16
CA TYR A 376 14.87 13.99 -13.62
C TYR A 376 14.19 14.83 -12.54
N CYS A 377 14.97 15.31 -11.57
CA CYS A 377 14.43 16.12 -10.48
C CYS A 377 13.81 17.42 -10.99
N SER A 378 14.43 18.06 -11.98
CA SER A 378 13.96 19.30 -12.59
C SER A 378 12.64 19.10 -13.32
N ILE A 379 12.59 18.17 -14.27
CA ILE A 379 11.38 17.90 -15.06
C ILE A 379 10.22 17.54 -14.14
N ARG A 380 10.46 16.63 -13.19
CA ARG A 380 9.44 16.19 -12.24
C ARG A 380 8.96 17.33 -11.35
N PHE A 381 9.85 18.20 -10.86
CA PHE A 381 9.46 19.39 -10.09
C PHE A 381 8.53 20.31 -10.87
N PHE A 382 8.88 20.64 -12.12
CA PHE A 382 8.07 21.54 -12.95
C PHE A 382 6.71 20.95 -13.31
N MET A 383 6.66 19.64 -13.58
CA MET A 383 5.40 18.94 -13.81
C MET A 383 4.46 19.04 -12.60
N TRP A 384 4.93 18.69 -11.40
CA TRP A 384 4.13 18.76 -10.18
C TRP A 384 3.75 20.19 -9.80
N ARG A 385 4.64 21.15 -9.98
CA ARG A 385 4.35 22.58 -9.76
C ARG A 385 3.22 23.04 -10.70
N THR A 386 3.28 22.67 -11.97
CA THR A 386 2.28 23.08 -12.96
C THR A 386 0.93 22.43 -12.67
N ALA A 387 0.92 21.14 -12.36
CA ALA A 387 -0.28 20.41 -11.96
C ALA A 387 -0.92 21.00 -10.69
N PHE A 388 -0.10 21.33 -9.68
CA PHE A 388 -0.55 21.95 -8.43
C PHE A 388 -1.21 23.31 -8.69
N VAL A 389 -0.54 24.18 -9.45
CA VAL A 389 -1.07 25.52 -9.78
C VAL A 389 -2.36 25.40 -10.59
N LYS A 390 -2.47 24.45 -11.51
CA LYS A 390 -3.68 24.20 -12.30
C LYS A 390 -4.83 23.67 -11.44
N HIS A 391 -4.56 22.86 -10.42
CA HIS A 391 -5.59 22.29 -9.55
C HIS A 391 -6.23 23.33 -8.63
N TRP A 392 -5.40 24.25 -8.11
CA TRP A 392 -5.82 25.27 -7.14
C TRP A 392 -6.10 26.64 -7.75
N ARG A 393 -6.00 26.78 -9.07
CA ARG A 393 -6.55 27.91 -9.83
C ARG A 393 -8.02 27.65 -10.07
#